data_AF-A0ABD2XG44-F1
#
_entry.id   AF-A0ABD2XG44-F1
#
_cell.length_a   1.000
_cell.length_b   1.000
_cell.length_c   1.000
_cell.angle_alpha   90.00
_cell.angle_beta   90.00
_cell.angle_gamma   90.00
#
_symmetry.space_group_name_H-M   'P 1'
#
loop_
_entity.id
_entity.type
_entity.pdbx_description
1 polymer ?
#
loop_
_entity_poly.entity_id
_entity_poly.type
_entity_poly.pdbx_seq_one_letter_code
_entity_poly.pdbx_strand_id
1 'polypeptide(L)'
;MTIMQFFANYELFEKSAKLDESWYEDKEFLSEAKKITIRDNDPELSLYDLVRLRPEEEENLLTYADYLKFWYKSKLCQQTCKPMVACQLHLSEIMARGFFRARALDPFLESTRYQIPILCCEKILKNLKNEDLFNICLAAEIQRWKI
;
A
#
# COMPACT_ATOMS: atom_id res chain seq x y z
N MET A 1 14.83 -2.66 8.19
CA MET A 1 13.84 -3.55 7.54
C MET A 1 12.63 -4.00 8.37
N THR A 2 12.55 -3.73 9.68
CA THR A 2 11.52 -4.33 10.59
C THR A 2 10.06 -4.16 10.15
N ILE A 3 9.70 -2.98 9.63
CA ILE A 3 8.33 -2.73 9.16
C ILE A 3 8.04 -3.53 7.87
N MET A 4 8.94 -3.54 6.88
CA MET A 4 8.69 -4.27 5.63
C MET A 4 8.68 -5.79 5.85
N GLN A 5 9.53 -6.30 6.75
CA GLN A 5 9.52 -7.70 7.19
C GLN A 5 8.20 -8.07 7.87
N PHE A 6 7.62 -7.17 8.65
CA PHE A 6 6.27 -7.37 9.20
C PHE A 6 5.26 -7.59 8.06
N PHE A 7 5.22 -6.72 7.05
CA PHE A 7 4.31 -6.92 5.90
C PHE A 7 4.55 -8.26 5.18
N ALA A 8 5.82 -8.62 4.94
CA ALA A 8 6.18 -9.88 4.29
C ALA A 8 5.75 -11.11 5.10
N ASN A 9 6.00 -11.12 6.41
CA ASN A 9 5.68 -12.25 7.30
C ASN A 9 4.18 -12.51 7.45
N TYR A 10 3.35 -11.48 7.28
CA TYR A 10 1.90 -11.62 7.26
C TYR A 10 1.35 -11.97 5.86
N GLU A 11 2.24 -12.26 4.90
CA GLU A 11 1.92 -12.61 3.50
C GLU A 11 1.04 -11.55 2.82
N LEU A 12 1.21 -10.27 3.19
CA LEU A 12 0.35 -9.19 2.68
C LEU A 12 0.47 -9.03 1.16
N PHE A 13 1.64 -9.30 0.58
CA PHE A 13 1.85 -9.23 -0.87
C PHE A 13 1.07 -10.33 -1.61
N GLU A 14 1.19 -11.57 -1.15
CA GLU A 14 0.51 -12.72 -1.77
C GLU A 14 -1.01 -12.64 -1.58
N LYS A 15 -1.46 -12.23 -0.39
CA LYS A 15 -2.89 -12.06 -0.09
C LYS A 15 -3.49 -10.97 -0.96
N SER A 16 -2.81 -9.83 -1.13
CA SER A 16 -3.31 -8.76 -1.98
C SER A 16 -3.37 -9.16 -3.46
N ALA A 17 -2.32 -9.81 -3.96
CA ALA A 17 -2.27 -10.26 -5.37
C ALA A 17 -3.35 -11.31 -5.72
N LYS A 18 -3.85 -12.07 -4.72
CA LYS A 18 -4.92 -13.06 -4.88
C LYS A 18 -6.32 -12.49 -4.70
N LEU A 19 -6.46 -11.23 -4.29
CA LEU A 19 -7.77 -10.60 -4.17
C LEU A 19 -8.37 -10.45 -5.56
N ASP A 20 -9.45 -11.18 -5.81
CA ASP A 20 -10.28 -10.97 -6.97
C ASP A 20 -10.91 -9.59 -6.87
N GLU A 21 -10.46 -8.70 -7.73
CA GLU A 21 -11.01 -7.39 -8.00
C GLU A 21 -12.57 -7.32 -7.94
N SER A 22 -13.31 -8.40 -8.22
CA SER A 22 -14.78 -8.44 -8.07
C SER A 22 -15.34 -8.03 -6.68
N TRP A 23 -14.54 -8.00 -5.60
CA TRP A 23 -15.01 -7.58 -4.27
C TRP A 23 -15.50 -6.13 -4.20
N TYR A 24 -15.04 -5.25 -5.10
CA TYR A 24 -15.52 -3.86 -5.20
C TYR A 24 -16.82 -3.71 -5.99
N GLU A 25 -17.42 -4.81 -6.47
CA GLU A 25 -18.73 -4.83 -7.14
C GLU A 25 -19.87 -5.30 -6.22
N ASP A 26 -19.54 -5.75 -5.01
CA ASP A 26 -20.52 -6.16 -4.02
C ASP A 26 -21.40 -4.98 -3.59
N LYS A 27 -22.68 -5.01 -3.95
CA LYS A 27 -23.60 -3.88 -3.75
C LYS A 27 -23.80 -3.52 -2.28
N GLU A 28 -23.75 -4.51 -1.38
CA GLU A 28 -23.92 -4.30 0.06
C GLU A 28 -22.69 -3.59 0.61
N PHE A 29 -21.50 -4.06 0.26
CA PHE A 29 -20.25 -3.41 0.60
C PHE A 29 -20.16 -1.98 0.04
N LEU A 30 -20.53 -1.76 -1.22
CA LEU A 30 -20.48 -0.42 -1.82
C LEU A 30 -21.43 0.55 -1.14
N SER A 31 -22.62 0.09 -0.73
CA SER A 31 -23.58 0.90 0.03
C SER A 31 -23.00 1.32 1.37
N GLU A 32 -22.36 0.40 2.09
CA GLU A 32 -21.75 0.70 3.39
C GLU A 32 -20.48 1.54 3.27
N ALA A 33 -19.61 1.24 2.30
CA ALA A 33 -18.37 1.97 2.06
C ALA A 33 -18.61 3.46 1.76
N LYS A 34 -19.70 3.80 1.04
CA LYS A 34 -20.09 5.20 0.79
C LYS A 34 -20.49 5.96 2.05
N LYS A 35 -20.99 5.27 3.08
CA LYS A 35 -21.40 5.89 4.36
C LYS A 35 -20.21 6.13 5.29
N ILE A 36 -19.08 5.48 5.03
CA ILE A 36 -17.88 5.57 5.86
C ILE A 36 -17.02 6.73 5.34
N THR A 37 -17.22 7.91 5.92
CA THR A 37 -16.32 9.06 5.68
C THR A 37 -14.95 8.78 6.30
N ILE A 38 -13.88 8.80 5.52
CA ILE A 38 -12.51 8.65 6.01
C ILE A 38 -11.87 10.01 6.25
N ARG A 39 -12.07 10.92 5.29
CA ARG A 39 -11.67 12.32 5.40
C ARG A 39 -12.86 13.22 5.14
N ASP A 40 -13.06 14.15 6.06
CA ASP A 40 -14.17 15.11 6.14
C ASP A 40 -13.78 16.54 5.71
N ASN A 41 -12.55 16.71 5.21
CA ASN A 41 -12.00 17.97 4.69
C ASN A 41 -11.82 17.90 3.16
N ASP A 42 -11.56 19.03 2.49
CA ASP A 42 -11.45 19.12 1.02
C ASP A 42 -10.19 18.41 0.44
N PRO A 43 -10.34 17.40 -0.47
CA PRO A 43 -11.60 16.79 -0.90
C PRO A 43 -12.07 15.71 0.08
N GLU A 44 -13.39 15.68 0.33
CA GLU A 44 -14.03 14.66 1.16
C GLU A 44 -13.78 13.29 0.53
N LEU A 45 -13.35 12.32 1.34
CA LEU A 45 -13.09 10.96 0.88
C LEU A 45 -13.87 9.97 1.71
N SER A 46 -14.72 9.20 1.05
CA SER A 46 -15.36 8.02 1.61
C SER A 46 -14.46 6.79 1.43
N LEU A 47 -14.76 5.71 2.15
CA LEU A 47 -14.07 4.44 1.94
C LEU A 47 -14.25 3.91 0.51
N TYR A 48 -15.41 4.20 -0.09
CA TYR A 48 -15.68 3.87 -1.48
C TYR A 48 -14.70 4.56 -2.45
N ASP A 49 -14.39 5.83 -2.19
CA ASP A 49 -13.44 6.59 -3.01
C ASP A 49 -12.03 6.01 -2.86
N LEU A 50 -11.60 5.72 -1.63
CA LEU A 50 -10.27 5.18 -1.35
C LEU A 50 -10.01 3.83 -2.00
N VAL A 51 -10.97 2.91 -1.92
CA VAL A 51 -10.86 1.57 -2.50
C VAL A 51 -10.69 1.60 -4.02
N ARG A 52 -11.12 2.68 -4.67
CA ARG A 52 -11.03 2.84 -6.14
C ARG A 52 -9.82 3.65 -6.57
N LEU A 53 -9.06 4.23 -5.65
CA LEU A 53 -7.83 4.91 -5.99
C LEU A 53 -6.78 3.87 -6.39
N ARG A 54 -5.97 4.23 -7.38
CA ARG A 54 -4.85 3.39 -7.78
C ARG A 54 -3.70 3.58 -6.80
N PRO A 55 -2.96 2.51 -6.44
CA PRO A 55 -1.78 2.63 -5.57
C PRO A 55 -0.75 3.66 -6.05
N GLU A 56 -0.68 3.95 -7.35
CA GLU A 56 0.21 4.96 -7.94
C GLU A 56 -0.22 6.42 -7.75
N GLU A 57 -1.48 6.66 -7.40
CA GLU A 57 -2.09 8.00 -7.22
C GLU A 57 -2.02 8.48 -5.75
N GLU A 58 -1.75 7.58 -4.79
CA GLU A 58 -2.05 7.79 -3.37
C GLU A 58 -0.90 8.15 -2.43
N GLU A 59 0.35 8.17 -2.88
CA GLU A 59 1.50 8.44 -1.99
C GLU A 59 1.38 9.79 -1.24
N ASN A 60 0.60 10.72 -1.78
CA ASN A 60 0.36 12.05 -1.20
C ASN A 60 -1.11 12.34 -0.82
N LEU A 61 -2.03 11.39 -1.03
CA LEU A 61 -3.46 11.66 -0.83
C LEU A 61 -3.92 11.44 0.61
N LEU A 62 -3.32 10.52 1.35
CA LEU A 62 -3.80 10.14 2.68
C LEU A 62 -2.77 10.44 3.76
N THR A 63 -3.25 11.04 4.86
CA THR A 63 -2.46 11.25 6.06
C THR A 63 -2.54 10.03 6.96
N TYR A 64 -1.58 9.90 7.89
CA TYR A 64 -1.65 8.86 8.93
C TYR A 64 -2.95 8.91 9.75
N ALA A 65 -3.52 10.10 9.96
CA ALA A 65 -4.77 10.27 10.68
C ALA A 65 -5.97 9.69 9.91
N ASP A 66 -5.98 9.82 8.59
CA ASP A 66 -7.01 9.25 7.72
C ASP A 66 -7.01 7.71 7.81
N TYR A 67 -5.82 7.11 7.86
CA TYR A 67 -5.68 5.67 8.04
C TYR A 67 -6.09 5.17 9.42
N LEU A 68 -5.78 5.92 10.48
CA LEU A 68 -6.27 5.58 11.83
C LEU A 68 -7.81 5.63 11.91
N LYS A 69 -8.42 6.66 11.30
CA LYS A 69 -9.88 6.75 11.18
C LYS A 69 -10.44 5.52 10.44
N PHE A 70 -9.82 5.11 9.33
CA PHE A 70 -10.19 3.89 8.62
C PHE A 70 -10.07 2.63 9.49
N TRP A 71 -8.94 2.42 10.16
CA TRP A 71 -8.75 1.24 11.01
C TRP A 71 -9.81 1.14 12.10
N TYR A 72 -10.12 2.26 12.74
CA TYR A 72 -11.16 2.32 13.76
C TYR A 72 -12.55 2.01 13.19
N LYS A 73 -12.95 2.66 12.09
CA LYS A 73 -14.25 2.46 11.45
C LYS A 73 -14.39 1.06 10.85
N SER A 74 -13.32 0.52 10.28
CA SER A 74 -13.34 -0.81 9.66
C SER A 74 -13.46 -1.92 10.70
N LYS A 75 -12.84 -1.77 11.88
CA LYS A 75 -13.01 -2.69 13.01
C LYS A 75 -14.47 -2.75 13.49
N LEU A 76 -15.20 -1.65 13.42
CA LEU A 76 -16.63 -1.63 13.76
C LEU A 76 -17.49 -2.39 12.72
N CYS A 77 -17.05 -2.44 11.46
CA CYS A 77 -17.74 -3.11 10.36
C CYS A 77 -17.24 -4.55 10.08
N GLN A 78 -16.21 -5.04 10.77
CA GLN A 78 -15.65 -6.39 10.60
C GLN A 78 -16.66 -7.51 10.93
N GLN A 79 -17.75 -7.19 11.64
CA GLN A 79 -18.76 -8.16 12.03
C GLN A 79 -19.73 -8.55 10.89
N THR A 80 -19.74 -7.85 9.75
CA THR A 80 -20.84 -7.97 8.77
C THR A 80 -20.45 -8.34 7.34
N CYS A 81 -19.18 -8.25 6.89
CA CYS A 81 -18.86 -8.40 5.46
C CYS A 81 -17.45 -8.93 5.14
N LYS A 82 -17.35 -10.05 4.41
CA LYS A 82 -16.09 -10.57 3.83
C LYS A 82 -15.32 -9.57 2.94
N PRO A 83 -15.98 -8.70 2.13
CA PRO A 83 -15.29 -7.65 1.37
C PRO A 83 -14.44 -6.70 2.22
N MET A 84 -14.71 -6.60 3.53
CA MET A 84 -13.96 -5.71 4.42
C MET A 84 -12.51 -6.18 4.64
N VAL A 85 -12.25 -7.49 4.62
CA VAL A 85 -10.88 -8.01 4.73
C VAL A 85 -10.07 -7.67 3.47
N ALA A 86 -10.68 -7.80 2.29
CA ALA A 86 -10.07 -7.41 1.02
C ALA A 86 -9.74 -5.91 1.00
N CYS A 87 -10.70 -5.08 1.44
CA CYS A 87 -10.51 -3.64 1.58
C CYS A 87 -9.35 -3.27 2.53
N GLN A 88 -9.26 -3.92 3.69
CA GLN A 88 -8.17 -3.70 4.65
C GLN A 88 -6.80 -4.07 4.08
N LEU A 89 -6.71 -5.19 3.35
CA LEU A 89 -5.47 -5.63 2.69
C LEU A 89 -5.06 -4.64 1.60
N HIS A 90 -6.01 -4.21 0.76
CA HIS A 90 -5.77 -3.25 -0.31
C HIS A 90 -5.24 -1.91 0.23
N LEU A 91 -5.88 -1.34 1.25
CA LEU A 91 -5.43 -0.10 1.88
C LEU A 91 -4.07 -0.26 2.59
N SER A 92 -3.80 -1.44 3.16
CA SER A 92 -2.49 -1.74 3.74
C SER A 92 -1.39 -1.77 2.69
N GLU A 93 -1.69 -2.27 1.49
CA GLU A 93 -0.76 -2.26 0.36
C GLU A 93 -0.48 -0.83 -0.12
N ILE A 94 -1.53 -0.01 -0.25
CA ILE A 94 -1.43 1.41 -0.59
C ILE A 94 -0.53 2.15 0.42
N MET A 95 -0.80 1.98 1.72
CA MET A 95 -0.01 2.60 2.79
C MET A 95 1.47 2.25 2.71
N ALA A 96 1.75 0.96 2.49
CA ALA A 96 3.10 0.45 2.45
C ALA A 96 3.87 0.98 1.21
N ARG A 97 3.18 1.28 0.11
CA ARG A 97 3.80 1.61 -1.17
C ARG A 97 4.78 2.77 -1.10
N GLY A 98 4.35 3.90 -0.52
CA GLY A 98 5.22 5.07 -0.42
C GLY A 98 6.45 4.82 0.43
N PHE A 99 6.25 4.17 1.58
CA PHE A 99 7.35 3.78 2.46
C PHE A 99 8.35 2.85 1.75
N PHE A 100 7.86 1.90 0.95
CA PHE A 100 8.69 0.92 0.26
C PHE A 100 9.47 1.57 -0.87
N ARG A 101 8.85 2.47 -1.64
CA ARG A 101 9.51 3.24 -2.71
C ARG A 101 10.63 4.11 -2.15
N ALA A 102 10.33 4.90 -1.11
CA ALA A 102 11.33 5.74 -0.46
C ALA A 102 12.51 4.92 0.08
N ARG A 103 12.23 3.73 0.62
CA ARG A 103 13.26 2.83 1.15
C ARG A 103 14.06 2.10 0.06
N ALA A 104 13.47 1.84 -1.10
CA ALA A 104 14.11 1.14 -2.20
C ALA A 104 15.00 2.05 -3.06
N LEU A 105 14.83 3.37 -3.01
CA LEU A 105 15.55 4.31 -3.86
C LEU A 105 17.07 4.24 -3.70
N ASP A 106 17.58 4.41 -2.49
CA ASP A 106 19.04 4.37 -2.24
C ASP A 106 19.65 3.00 -2.57
N PRO A 107 19.08 1.87 -2.11
CA PRO A 107 19.49 0.53 -2.54
C PRO A 107 19.55 0.36 -4.08
N PHE A 108 18.56 0.88 -4.78
CA PHE A 108 18.49 0.77 -6.24
C PHE A 108 19.58 1.62 -6.91
N LEU A 109 19.81 2.85 -6.43
CA LEU A 109 20.92 3.70 -6.90
C LEU A 109 22.28 3.05 -6.68
N GLU A 110 22.51 2.48 -5.50
CA GLU A 110 23.73 1.72 -5.18
C GLU A 110 23.91 0.52 -6.13
N SER A 111 22.85 -0.26 -6.35
CA SER A 111 22.86 -1.45 -7.21
C SER A 111 23.18 -1.13 -8.68
N THR A 112 22.71 0.03 -9.16
CA THR A 112 22.98 0.51 -10.52
C THR A 112 24.31 1.27 -10.61
N ARG A 113 25.08 1.35 -9.50
CA ARG A 113 26.31 2.13 -9.38
C ARG A 113 26.15 3.57 -9.86
N TYR A 114 24.99 4.16 -9.56
CA TYR A 114 24.62 5.52 -9.95
C TYR A 114 24.71 5.80 -11.46
N GLN A 115 24.64 4.76 -12.31
CA GLN A 115 24.72 4.91 -13.77
C GLN A 115 23.41 5.39 -14.39
N ILE A 116 22.30 5.27 -13.65
CA ILE A 116 20.98 5.71 -14.09
C ILE A 116 20.64 7.03 -13.37
N PRO A 117 20.18 8.07 -14.09
CA PRO A 117 19.73 9.31 -13.46
C PRO A 117 18.62 9.06 -12.43
N ILE A 118 18.64 9.79 -11.31
CA ILE A 118 17.70 9.60 -10.20
C ILE A 118 16.24 9.63 -10.64
N LEU A 119 15.88 10.55 -11.54
CA LEU A 119 14.53 10.67 -12.09
C LEU A 119 14.08 9.41 -12.84
N CYS A 120 15.00 8.72 -13.52
CA CYS A 120 14.72 7.47 -14.20
C CYS A 120 14.52 6.33 -13.18
N CYS A 121 15.34 6.30 -12.12
CA CYS A 121 15.18 5.35 -11.02
C CYS A 121 13.80 5.51 -10.35
N GLU A 122 13.40 6.74 -10.02
CA GLU A 122 12.09 7.02 -9.42
C GLU A 122 10.93 6.54 -10.29
N LYS A 123 11.04 6.70 -11.63
CA LYS A 123 10.06 6.20 -12.60
C LYS A 123 10.01 4.67 -12.66
N ILE A 124 11.17 4.01 -12.62
CA ILE A 124 11.24 2.55 -12.57
C ILE A 124 10.56 2.05 -11.30
N LEU A 125 10.98 2.57 -10.14
CA LEU A 125 10.45 2.20 -8.83
C LEU A 125 8.95 2.51 -8.70
N LYS A 126 8.44 3.54 -9.38
CA LYS A 126 7.01 3.83 -9.43
C LYS A 126 6.19 2.66 -9.97
N ASN A 127 6.73 1.91 -10.94
CA ASN A 127 6.01 0.83 -11.62
C ASN A 127 6.18 -0.54 -10.96
N LEU A 128 7.00 -0.65 -9.91
CA LEU A 128 7.26 -1.89 -9.21
C LEU A 128 6.23 -2.15 -8.11
N LYS A 129 5.83 -3.41 -7.91
CA LYS A 129 4.93 -3.78 -6.82
C LYS A 129 5.67 -3.72 -5.47
N ASN A 130 4.91 -3.74 -4.37
CA ASN A 130 5.51 -3.72 -3.03
C ASN A 130 6.49 -4.88 -2.79
N GLU A 131 6.20 -6.06 -3.33
CA GLU A 131 7.10 -7.21 -3.24
C GLU A 131 8.46 -6.94 -3.92
N ASP A 132 8.45 -6.38 -5.14
CA ASP A 132 9.67 -6.03 -5.86
C ASP A 132 10.50 -4.97 -5.12
N LEU A 133 9.82 -3.94 -4.60
CA LEU A 133 10.44 -2.88 -3.80
C LEU A 133 11.07 -3.43 -2.51
N PHE A 134 10.37 -4.35 -1.85
CA PHE A 134 10.88 -5.05 -0.67
C PHE A 134 12.10 -5.91 -1.00
N ASN A 135 12.06 -6.64 -2.11
CA ASN A 135 13.18 -7.48 -2.56
C ASN A 135 14.45 -6.67 -2.85
N ILE A 136 14.31 -5.48 -3.44
CA ILE A 136 15.42 -4.53 -3.62
C ILE A 136 16.04 -4.15 -2.27
N CYS A 137 15.21 -3.79 -1.28
CA CYS A 137 15.68 -3.43 0.06
C CYS A 137 16.38 -4.61 0.76
N LEU A 138 15.81 -5.81 0.63
CA LEU A 138 16.35 -7.04 1.22
C LEU A 138 17.71 -7.41 0.62
N ALA A 139 17.85 -7.31 -0.70
CA ALA A 139 19.11 -7.60 -1.39
C ALA A 139 20.25 -6.68 -0.92
N ALA A 140 19.97 -5.38 -0.75
CA ALA A 140 20.95 -4.43 -0.24
C ALA A 140 21.36 -4.70 1.21
N GLU A 141 20.42 -5.11 2.08
CA GLU A 141 20.79 -5.56 3.42
C GLU A 141 21.70 -6.79 3.36
N ILE A 142 21.38 -7.83 2.58
CA ILE A 142 22.24 -9.02 2.45
C ILE A 142 23.66 -8.67 1.98
N GLN A 143 23.80 -7.72 1.04
CA GLN A 143 25.11 -7.27 0.56
C GLN A 143 25.90 -6.53 1.64
N ARG A 144 25.25 -5.69 2.45
CA ARG A 144 25.90 -4.96 3.55
C ARG A 144 26.46 -5.87 4.64
N TRP A 145 25.91 -7.08 4.82
CA TRP A 145 26.37 -8.06 5.81
C TRP A 145 27.48 -8.97 5.30
N LYS A 146 27.84 -8.88 4.01
CA LYS A 146 28.95 -9.63 3.39
C LYS A 146 30.27 -8.84 3.33
N ILE A 147 30.26 -7.59 3.79
CA ILE A 147 31.41 -6.68 3.89
C ILE A 147 31.78 -6.60 5.37
#